data_AF-A0A8X6TYR5-F1
#
_entry.id   AF-A0A8X6TYR5-F1
#
_cell.length_a   1.000
_cell.length_b   1.000
_cell.length_c   1.000
_cell.angle_alpha   90.00
_cell.angle_beta   90.00
_cell.angle_gamma   90.00
#
_symmetry.space_group_name_H-M   'P 1'
#
loop_
_entity.id
_entity.type
_entity.pdbx_description
1 polymer ?
#
loop_
_entity_poly.entity_id
_entity_poly.type
_entity_poly.pdbx_seq_one_letter_code
_entity_poly.pdbx_strand_id
1 'polypeptide(L)'
;MAYLAKGNKLDLLEICEEIGVEVNPSSKVAEIKKLILNSQLYVEEEVKIILDRVISDRKKQEQIAREEKQHELEMKKLELSQKNQSLNDESGRRIDLGPKIQLT
;
A
#
# COMPACT_ATOMS: atom_id res chain seq x y z
N MET A 1 -11.38 24.38 -16.48
CA MET A 1 -11.60 23.87 -15.12
C MET A 1 -10.51 22.85 -14.78
N ALA A 2 -9.72 23.10 -13.74
CA ALA A 2 -8.46 22.38 -13.49
C ALA A 2 -8.53 21.35 -12.35
N TYR A 3 -9.66 21.19 -11.67
CA TYR A 3 -9.72 20.35 -10.46
C TYR A 3 -9.62 18.85 -10.76
N LEU A 4 -10.21 18.36 -11.87
CA LEU A 4 -10.03 17.00 -12.38
C LEU A 4 -8.58 16.68 -12.78
N ALA A 5 -7.68 17.67 -12.83
CA ALA A 5 -6.25 17.43 -13.04
C ALA A 5 -5.53 16.90 -11.78
N LYS A 6 -6.16 16.98 -10.60
CA LYS A 6 -5.61 16.43 -9.35
C LYS A 6 -5.69 14.90 -9.29
N GLY A 7 -6.66 14.30 -10.00
CA GLY A 7 -6.88 12.86 -10.04
C GLY A 7 -6.11 12.17 -11.17
N ASN A 8 -5.66 10.95 -10.89
CA ASN A 8 -5.06 10.06 -11.88
C ASN A 8 -6.14 9.38 -12.75
N LYS A 9 -5.71 8.59 -13.74
CA LYS A 9 -6.64 7.86 -14.62
C LYS A 9 -7.62 6.97 -13.82
N LEU A 10 -7.11 6.25 -12.82
CA LEU A 10 -7.94 5.38 -11.97
C LEU A 10 -8.96 6.20 -11.18
N ASP A 11 -8.50 7.28 -10.52
CA ASP A 11 -9.38 8.17 -9.76
C ASP A 11 -10.53 8.74 -10.64
N LEU A 12 -10.24 9.05 -11.90
CA LEU A 12 -11.25 9.55 -12.85
C LEU A 12 -12.23 8.48 -13.33
N LEU A 13 -11.80 7.22 -13.43
CA LEU A 13 -12.69 6.10 -13.77
C LEU A 13 -13.66 5.82 -12.63
N GLU A 14 -13.18 5.87 -11.39
CA GLU A 14 -14.01 5.68 -10.20
C GLU A 14 -15.03 6.80 -10.03
N ILE A 15 -14.62 8.05 -10.30
CA ILE A 15 -15.57 9.18 -10.39
C ILE A 15 -16.66 8.89 -11.42
N CYS A 16 -16.30 8.43 -12.62
CA CYS A 16 -17.26 8.07 -13.67
C CYS A 16 -18.25 6.99 -13.21
N GLU A 17 -17.78 5.97 -12.50
CA GLU A 17 -18.62 4.91 -11.94
C GLU A 17 -19.59 5.48 -10.89
N GLU A 18 -19.14 6.36 -9.99
CA GLU A 18 -19.98 6.96 -8.95
C GLU A 18 -21.06 7.91 -9.50
N ILE A 19 -20.73 8.69 -10.52
CA ILE A 19 -21.71 9.58 -11.18
C ILE A 19 -22.60 8.84 -12.19
N GLY A 20 -22.39 7.53 -12.40
CA GLY A 20 -23.16 6.73 -13.35
C GLY A 20 -22.86 7.04 -14.82
N VAL A 21 -21.64 7.50 -15.13
CA VAL A 21 -21.18 7.72 -16.50
C VAL A 21 -20.39 6.51 -16.97
N GLU A 22 -20.95 5.78 -17.94
CA GLU A 22 -20.23 4.69 -18.58
C GLU A 22 -18.99 5.23 -19.31
N VAL A 23 -17.82 4.70 -18.94
CA VAL A 23 -16.55 5.08 -19.54
C VAL A 23 -15.73 3.84 -19.85
N ASN A 24 -15.13 3.81 -21.03
CA ASN A 24 -14.23 2.72 -21.38
C ASN A 24 -12.90 2.88 -20.63
N PRO A 25 -12.42 1.86 -19.91
CA PRO A 25 -11.13 1.92 -19.20
C PRO A 25 -9.93 2.12 -20.13
N SER A 26 -10.07 1.86 -21.43
CA SER A 26 -9.04 2.12 -22.45
C SER A 26 -8.99 3.59 -22.89
N SER A 27 -10.01 4.39 -22.58
CA SER A 27 -10.08 5.81 -22.97
C SER A 27 -8.92 6.62 -22.39
N LYS A 28 -8.58 7.71 -23.09
CA LYS A 28 -7.53 8.64 -22.63
C LYS A 28 -8.07 9.50 -21.49
N VAL A 29 -7.18 9.91 -20.58
CA VAL A 29 -7.52 10.82 -19.46
C VAL A 29 -8.24 12.08 -19.94
N ALA A 30 -7.84 12.63 -21.08
CA ALA A 30 -8.49 13.80 -21.66
C ALA A 30 -9.94 13.52 -22.13
N GLU A 31 -10.21 12.33 -22.64
CA GLU A 31 -11.56 11.91 -23.08
C GLU A 31 -12.44 11.64 -21.87
N ILE A 32 -11.92 10.96 -20.85
CA ILE A 32 -12.63 10.71 -19.58
C ILE A 32 -13.05 12.04 -18.95
N LYS A 33 -12.14 13.02 -18.86
CA LYS A 33 -12.47 14.37 -18.35
C LYS A 33 -13.58 15.04 -19.15
N LYS A 34 -13.56 14.91 -20.48
CA LYS A 34 -14.62 15.46 -21.34
C LYS A 34 -15.95 14.75 -21.12
N LEU A 35 -15.95 13.42 -20.95
CA LEU A 35 -17.16 12.65 -20.68
C LEU A 35 -17.81 13.06 -19.36
N ILE A 36 -17.01 13.22 -18.30
CA ILE A 36 -17.49 13.72 -17.01
C ILE A 36 -18.12 15.10 -17.17
N LEU A 37 -17.42 16.05 -17.80
CA LEU A 37 -17.88 17.44 -17.94
C LEU A 37 -19.11 17.60 -18.87
N ASN A 38 -19.27 16.71 -19.84
CA ASN A 38 -20.40 16.73 -20.77
C ASN A 38 -21.58 15.87 -20.32
N SER A 39 -21.47 15.19 -19.17
CA SER A 39 -22.55 14.38 -18.63
C SER A 39 -23.71 15.25 -18.16
N GLN A 40 -24.94 14.81 -18.41
CA GLN A 40 -26.13 15.45 -17.85
C GLN A 40 -26.25 15.25 -16.33
N LEU A 41 -25.55 14.25 -15.80
CA LEU A 41 -25.48 13.93 -14.37
C LEU A 41 -24.31 14.66 -13.69
N TYR A 42 -23.61 15.54 -14.41
CA TYR A 42 -22.48 16.28 -13.86
C TYR A 42 -22.94 17.37 -12.89
N VAL A 43 -22.58 17.21 -11.61
CA VAL A 43 -22.70 18.25 -10.59
C VAL A 43 -21.30 18.56 -10.06
N GLU A 44 -20.79 19.76 -10.35
CA GLU A 44 -19.39 20.12 -10.03
C GLU A 44 -19.02 19.89 -8.56
N GLU A 45 -19.93 20.24 -7.63
CA GLU A 45 -19.68 20.11 -6.19
C GLU A 45 -19.63 18.64 -5.75
N GLU A 46 -20.53 17.79 -6.26
CA GLU A 46 -20.52 16.36 -5.98
C GLU A 46 -19.25 15.71 -6.54
N VAL A 47 -18.87 16.05 -7.77
CA VAL A 47 -17.65 15.52 -8.40
C VAL A 47 -16.39 15.95 -7.64
N LYS A 48 -16.35 17.16 -7.07
CA LYS A 48 -15.24 17.59 -6.20
C LYS A 48 -15.19 16.78 -4.91
N ILE A 49 -16.33 16.56 -4.25
CA ILE A 49 -16.42 15.76 -3.02
C ILE A 49 -15.95 14.32 -3.29
N ILE A 50 -16.42 13.72 -4.38
CA ILE A 50 -16.01 12.37 -4.79
C ILE A 50 -14.50 12.35 -5.07
N LEU A 51 -13.98 13.30 -5.85
CA LEU A 51 -12.55 13.38 -6.16
C LEU A 51 -11.69 13.49 -4.90
N ASP A 52 -12.06 14.35 -3.96
CA ASP A 52 -11.32 14.52 -2.71
C ASP A 52 -11.36 13.23 -1.86
N ARG A 53 -12.51 12.53 -1.83
CA ARG A 53 -12.66 11.22 -1.17
C ARG A 53 -11.75 10.16 -1.80
N VAL A 54 -11.82 9.99 -3.12
CA VAL A 54 -11.02 9.00 -3.87
C VAL A 54 -9.52 9.25 -3.69
N ILE A 55 -9.08 10.52 -3.76
CA ILE A 55 -7.67 10.87 -3.51
C ILE A 55 -7.27 10.57 -2.07
N SER A 56 -8.13 10.87 -1.10
CA SER A 56 -7.88 10.59 0.32
C SER A 56 -7.77 9.08 0.57
N ASP A 57 -8.67 8.29 0.02
CA ASP A 57 -8.69 6.84 0.18
C ASP A 57 -7.44 6.19 -0.44
N ARG A 58 -7.03 6.64 -1.64
CA ARG A 58 -5.77 6.20 -2.25
C ARG A 58 -4.56 6.48 -1.36
N LYS A 59 -4.46 7.69 -0.81
CA LYS A 59 -3.36 8.06 0.10
C LYS A 59 -3.38 7.21 1.37
N LYS A 60 -4.56 6.94 1.92
CA LYS A 60 -4.74 6.10 3.10
C LYS A 60 -4.29 4.67 2.83
N GLN A 61 -4.65 4.08 1.69
CA GLN A 61 -4.17 2.76 1.31
C GLN A 61 -2.67 2.72 1.08
N GLU A 62 -2.08 3.73 0.43
CA GLU A 62 -0.63 3.83 0.26
C GLU A 62 0.11 3.92 1.61
N GLN A 63 -0.48 4.61 2.60
CA GLN A 63 0.07 4.69 3.95
C GLN A 63 -0.01 3.34 4.67
N ILE A 64 -1.17 2.68 4.64
CA ILE A 64 -1.35 1.34 5.25
C ILE A 64 -0.36 0.35 4.65
N ALA A 65 -0.23 0.30 3.32
CA ALA A 65 0.70 -0.60 2.65
C ALA A 65 2.18 -0.32 3.02
N ARG A 66 2.54 0.94 3.28
CA ARG A 66 3.87 1.30 3.76
C ARG A 66 4.09 0.85 5.20
N GLU A 67 3.12 1.06 6.07
CA GLU A 67 3.17 0.65 7.48
C GLU A 67 3.24 -0.87 7.60
N GLU A 68 2.44 -1.62 6.85
CA GLU A 68 2.49 -3.08 6.79
C GLU A 68 3.86 -3.59 6.33
N LYS A 69 4.41 -3.00 5.26
CA LYS A 69 5.74 -3.35 4.78
C LYS A 69 6.84 -3.03 5.81
N GLN A 70 6.71 -1.93 6.54
CA GLN A 70 7.63 -1.56 7.61
C GLN A 70 7.57 -2.59 8.75
N HIS A 71 6.36 -2.96 9.17
CA HIS A 71 6.11 -3.93 10.21
C HIS A 71 6.64 -5.32 9.83
N GLU A 72 6.43 -5.76 8.59
CA GLU A 72 6.97 -7.03 8.08
C GLU A 72 8.51 -7.06 8.12
N LEU A 73 9.16 -5.97 7.72
CA LEU A 73 10.62 -5.85 7.78
C LEU A 73 11.15 -5.86 9.22
N GLU A 74 10.44 -5.22 10.15
CA GLU A 74 10.80 -5.23 11.57
C GLU A 74 10.66 -6.62 12.19
N MET A 75 9.56 -7.31 11.93
CA MET A 75 9.34 -8.69 12.36
C MET A 75 10.42 -9.63 11.82
N LYS A 76 10.78 -9.49 10.55
CA LYS A 76 11.85 -10.30 9.93
C LYS A 76 13.23 -10.02 10.54
N LYS A 77 13.53 -8.77 10.90
CA LYS A 77 14.77 -8.42 11.62
C LYS A 77 14.79 -9.04 13.01
N LEU A 78 13.68 -8.99 13.73
CA LEU A 78 13.56 -9.59 15.06
C LEU A 78 13.76 -11.11 15.00
N GLU A 79 13.12 -11.80 14.05
CA GLU A 79 13.27 -13.24 13.84
C GLU A 79 14.74 -13.61 13.55
N LEU A 80 15.41 -12.86 12.67
CA LEU A 80 16.82 -13.06 12.37
C LEU A 80 17.71 -12.82 13.61
N SER A 81 17.41 -11.80 14.42
CA SER A 81 18.16 -11.54 15.66
C SER A 81 17.99 -12.69 16.67
N GLN A 82 16.76 -13.18 16.86
CA GLN A 82 16.48 -14.31 17.75
C GLN A 82 17.16 -15.59 17.27
N LYS A 83 17.14 -15.85 15.95
CA LYS A 83 17.81 -17.01 15.35
C LYS A 83 19.34 -16.94 15.49
N ASN A 84 19.94 -15.76 15.36
CA ASN A 84 21.38 -15.60 15.59
C ASN A 84 21.74 -15.76 17.08
N GLN A 85 20.89 -15.28 17.99
CA GLN A 85 21.09 -15.44 19.42
C GLN A 85 21.03 -16.93 19.84
N SER A 86 20.03 -17.68 19.36
CA SER A 86 19.92 -19.11 19.66
C SER A 86 21.08 -19.93 19.10
N LEU A 87 21.58 -19.59 17.90
CA LEU A 87 22.79 -20.22 17.32
C LEU A 87 24.05 -19.95 18.15
N ASN A 88 24.20 -18.74 18.68
CA ASN A 88 25.33 -18.39 19.55
C ASN A 88 25.24 -19.11 20.91
N ASP A 89 24.05 -19.21 21.50
CA ASP A 89 23.83 -19.91 22.76
C ASP A 89 24.04 -21.43 22.64
N GLU A 90 23.66 -22.04 21.50
CA GLU A 90 23.89 -23.47 21.24
C GLU A 90 25.38 -23.76 20.98
N SER A 91 26.08 -22.86 20.28
CA SER A 91 27.51 -22.96 20.03
C SER A 91 28.32 -22.86 21.32
N GLY A 92 27.93 -21.99 22.26
CA GLY A 92 28.57 -21.85 23.58
C GLY A 92 28.44 -23.10 24.45
N ARG A 93 27.27 -23.76 24.46
CA ARG A 93 27.06 -24.98 25.27
C ARG A 93 27.86 -26.20 24.78
N ARG A 94 28.24 -26.26 23.51
CA ARG A 94 29.02 -27.38 22.95
C ARG A 94 30.51 -27.31 23.33
N ILE A 95 31.02 -26.14 23.72
CA ILE A 95 32.45 -25.95 24.05
C ILE A 95 32.76 -26.46 25.46
N ASP A 96 31.78 -26.45 26.38
CA ASP A 96 31.94 -26.90 27.77
C ASP A 96 31.81 -28.41 28.01
N LEU A 97 31.50 -29.20 26.98
CA LEU A 97 31.33 -30.67 27.07
C LEU A 97 32.54 -31.47 26.56
N GLY A 98 33.76 -30.93 26.71
CA GLY A 98 34.98 -31.69 26.49
C GLY A 98 35.09 -32.91 27.44
N PRO A 99 35.59 -34.06 26.97
CA PRO A 99 35.59 -35.29 27.77
C PRO A 99 36.47 -35.12 29.01
N LYS A 100 35.87 -35.21 30.21
CA LYS A 100 36.62 -35.34 31.47
C LYS A 100 37.24 -36.73 31.50
N ILE A 101 38.49 -36.82 31.07
CA ILE A 101 39.32 -38.01 31.29
C ILE A 101 39.60 -38.08 32.79
N GLN A 102 38.87 -38.92 33.52
CA GLN A 102 39.21 -39.27 34.88
C GLN A 102 40.40 -40.25 34.81
N LEU A 103 41.62 -39.72 35.01
CA LEU A 103 42.79 -40.51 35.38
C LEU A 103 42.77 -40.65 36.90
N THR A 104 42.51 -41.85 37.40
CA THR A 104 43.23 -42.60 38.46
C THR A 104 42.35 -43.74 38.95
#